data_AF-A0A3M6U3A8-F1
#
_entry.id   AF-A0A3M6U3A8-F1
#
_cell.length_a   1.000
_cell.length_b   1.000
_cell.length_c   1.000
_cell.angle_alpha   90.00
_cell.angle_beta   90.00
_cell.angle_gamma   90.00
#
_symmetry.space_group_name_H-M   'P 1'
#
loop_
_entity.id
_entity.type
_entity.pdbx_description
1 polymer ?
#
loop_
_entity_poly.entity_id
_entity_poly.type
_entity_poly.pdbx_seq_one_letter_code
_entity_poly.pdbx_strand_id
1 'polypeptide(L)'
;MTDGGLESGAEEIDEQDPRARKDVAHQSLWLGGYKDADGKIVTGFDNLKSYLGPDFELIEDKLMPFLIRENACENQWSVAHATIWKRRQATP
;
A
#
# COMPACT_ATOMS: atom_id res chain seq x y z
N MET A 1 -34.94 8.43 -16.28
CA MET A 1 -34.13 7.32 -16.83
C MET A 1 -32.92 7.25 -15.94
N THR A 2 -32.76 6.10 -15.28
CA THR A 2 -31.96 5.88 -14.07
C THR A 2 -30.46 6.09 -14.29
N ASP A 3 -29.82 6.64 -13.26
CA ASP A 3 -28.38 6.87 -13.16
C ASP A 3 -27.57 5.62 -13.51
N GLY A 4 -26.60 5.80 -14.42
CA GLY A 4 -25.57 4.81 -14.69
C GLY A 4 -24.65 4.71 -13.48
N GLY A 5 -25.00 3.81 -12.56
CA GLY A 5 -24.14 3.41 -11.46
C GLY A 5 -22.80 2.91 -12.01
N LEU A 6 -21.72 3.56 -11.57
CA LEU A 6 -20.37 3.10 -11.79
C LEU A 6 -20.21 1.79 -10.99
N GLU A 7 -20.43 0.65 -11.64
CA GLU A 7 -20.16 -0.65 -11.01
C GLU A 7 -18.68 -0.68 -10.62
N SER A 8 -18.41 -0.72 -9.32
CA SER A 8 -17.09 -1.04 -8.81
C SER A 8 -16.77 -2.46 -9.24
N GLY A 9 -15.94 -2.61 -10.28
CA GLY A 9 -15.40 -3.90 -10.72
C GLY A 9 -14.41 -4.49 -9.72
N ALA A 10 -14.78 -4.58 -8.45
CA ALA A 10 -14.16 -5.52 -7.54
C ALA A 10 -14.82 -6.87 -7.84
N GLU A 11 -14.13 -7.73 -8.59
CA GLU A 11 -14.55 -9.14 -8.68
C GLU A 11 -14.73 -9.66 -7.26
N GLU A 12 -15.96 -10.08 -6.94
CA GLU A 12 -16.28 -10.73 -5.69
C GLU A 12 -15.46 -12.01 -5.64
N ILE A 13 -14.55 -12.07 -4.66
CA ILE A 13 -13.64 -13.20 -4.51
C ILE A 13 -14.50 -14.39 -4.08
N ASP A 14 -14.69 -15.36 -4.97
CA ASP A 14 -15.33 -16.63 -4.61
C ASP A 14 -14.41 -17.38 -3.66
N GLU A 15 -14.65 -17.22 -2.35
CA GLU A 15 -13.91 -17.90 -1.28
C GLU A 15 -14.01 -19.43 -1.36
N GLN A 16 -14.93 -19.97 -2.17
CA GLN A 16 -15.06 -21.41 -2.42
C GLN A 16 -14.36 -21.88 -3.70
N ASP A 17 -13.77 -21.01 -4.53
CA ASP A 17 -12.99 -21.45 -5.69
C ASP A 17 -11.65 -22.06 -5.21
N PRO A 18 -11.39 -23.35 -5.46
CA PRO A 18 -10.12 -23.99 -5.09
C PRO A 18 -8.89 -23.41 -5.82
N ARG A 19 -9.09 -22.55 -6.83
CA ARG A 19 -8.04 -21.79 -7.51
C ARG A 19 -7.89 -20.35 -7.00
N ALA A 20 -8.79 -19.86 -6.14
CA ALA A 20 -8.66 -18.55 -5.54
C ALA A 20 -7.34 -18.48 -4.77
N ARG A 21 -6.50 -17.51 -5.13
CA ARG A 21 -5.24 -17.28 -4.42
C ARG A 21 -5.59 -16.74 -3.03
N LYS A 22 -5.46 -17.60 -2.02
CA LYS A 22 -5.64 -17.30 -0.59
C LYS A 22 -4.76 -16.15 -0.08
N ASP A 23 -3.80 -15.72 -0.88
CA ASP A 23 -2.77 -14.73 -0.52
C ASP A 23 -3.17 -13.28 -0.90
N VAL A 24 -4.37 -13.05 -1.43
CA VAL A 24 -4.87 -11.69 -1.69
C VAL A 24 -5.36 -11.09 -0.38
N ALA A 25 -4.73 -10.00 0.05
CA ALA A 25 -5.18 -9.26 1.22
C ALA A 25 -6.59 -8.71 0.99
N HIS A 26 -7.53 -9.10 1.85
CA HIS A 26 -8.88 -8.53 1.88
C HIS A 26 -8.78 -6.99 1.97
N GLN A 27 -9.68 -6.27 1.29
CA GLN A 27 -9.60 -4.79 1.19
C GLN A 27 -9.56 -4.10 2.56
N SER A 28 -10.17 -4.70 3.59
CA SER A 28 -10.10 -4.23 4.98
C SER A 28 -8.69 -4.20 5.58
N LEU A 29 -7.72 -4.89 4.96
CA LEU A 29 -6.32 -4.93 5.38
C LEU A 29 -5.45 -3.94 4.60
N TRP A 30 -6.02 -3.21 3.63
CA TRP A 30 -5.26 -2.27 2.82
C TRP A 30 -4.87 -1.04 3.64
N LEU A 31 -3.58 -0.70 3.61
CA LEU A 31 -3.08 0.52 4.24
C LEU A 31 -3.34 1.78 3.41
N GLY A 32 -3.76 1.67 2.15
CA GLY A 32 -4.07 2.84 1.33
C GLY A 32 -4.54 2.47 -0.06
N GLY A 33 -4.64 3.46 -0.94
CA GLY A 33 -5.20 3.28 -2.28
C GLY A 33 -6.73 3.32 -2.32
N TYR A 34 -7.37 3.82 -1.27
CA TYR A 34 -8.81 4.00 -1.17
C TYR A 34 -9.16 5.45 -0.80
N LYS A 35 -10.44 5.78 -0.87
CA LYS A 35 -10.98 7.05 -0.36
C LYS A 35 -11.70 6.79 0.96
N ASP A 36 -11.46 7.62 1.96
CA ASP A 36 -12.20 7.55 3.22
C ASP A 36 -13.66 8.02 3.06
N ALA A 37 -14.43 7.97 4.15
CA ALA A 37 -15.84 8.37 4.16
C ALA A 37 -16.06 9.84 3.75
N ASP A 38 -15.04 10.69 3.94
CA ASP A 38 -15.05 12.10 3.57
C ASP A 38 -14.57 12.33 2.13
N GLY A 39 -14.25 11.25 1.40
CA GLY A 39 -13.80 11.28 0.01
C GLY A 39 -12.31 11.61 -0.17
N LYS A 40 -11.54 11.72 0.91
CA LYS A 40 -10.10 12.00 0.87
C LYS A 40 -9.33 10.73 0.50
N ILE A 41 -8.35 10.89 -0.40
CA ILE A 41 -7.46 9.79 -0.80
C ILE A 41 -6.55 9.46 0.37
N VAL A 42 -6.60 8.21 0.82
CA VAL A 42 -5.71 7.67 1.86
C VAL A 42 -4.55 6.95 1.18
N THR A 43 -3.35 7.46 1.38
CA THR A 43 -2.12 6.81 0.87
C THR A 43 -1.60 5.78 1.87
N GLY A 44 -0.89 4.75 1.36
CA GLY A 44 -0.26 3.76 2.22
C GLY A 44 0.71 4.39 3.21
N PHE A 45 1.41 5.45 2.81
CA PHE A 45 2.35 6.18 3.68
C PHE A 45 1.65 6.94 4.81
N ASP A 46 0.45 7.50 4.57
CA ASP A 46 -0.30 8.19 5.63
C ASP A 46 -0.70 7.24 6.76
N ASN A 47 -1.25 6.08 6.41
CA ASN A 47 -1.55 5.08 7.41
C ASN A 47 -0.27 4.49 8.02
N LEU A 48 0.79 4.29 7.26
CA LEU A 48 2.07 3.79 7.79
C LEU A 48 2.59 4.67 8.93
N LYS A 49 2.48 6.00 8.82
CA LYS A 49 2.78 6.95 9.91
C LYS A 49 1.92 6.71 11.14
N SER A 50 0.63 6.49 10.97
CA SER A 50 -0.29 6.20 12.08
C SER A 50 0.01 4.86 12.75
N TYR A 51 0.31 3.81 11.97
CA TYR A 51 0.59 2.47 12.49
C TYR A 51 1.95 2.38 13.19
N LEU A 52 3.00 2.99 12.63
CA LEU A 52 4.34 2.93 13.20
C LEU A 52 4.61 4.00 14.26
N GLY A 53 3.91 5.14 14.20
CA GLY A 53 4.13 6.30 15.07
C GLY A 53 4.18 6.02 16.59
N PRO A 54 3.40 5.08 17.15
CA PRO A 54 3.47 4.73 18.57
C PRO A 54 4.86 4.23 19.00
N ASP A 55 5.50 3.39 18.18
CA ASP A 55 6.74 2.70 18.52
C ASP A 55 7.97 3.22 17.78
N PHE A 56 7.77 4.00 16.72
CA PHE A 56 8.81 4.49 15.84
C PHE A 56 8.69 6.00 15.61
N GLU A 57 9.82 6.61 15.35
CA GLU A 57 9.97 7.98 14.90
C GLU A 57 10.40 7.96 13.43
N LEU A 58 9.64 8.62 12.55
CA LEU A 58 10.04 8.83 11.16
C LEU A 58 11.20 9.84 11.14
N ILE A 59 12.36 9.40 10.65
CA ILE A 59 13.57 10.23 10.58
C ILE A 59 13.68 10.92 9.22
N GLU A 60 13.36 10.20 8.14
CA GLU A 60 13.52 10.69 6.79
C GLU A 60 12.60 9.90 5.85
N ASP A 61 12.07 10.57 4.82
CA ASP A 61 11.55 9.91 3.64
C ASP A 61 12.09 10.58 2.36
N LYS A 62 12.36 9.77 1.33
CA LYS A 62 12.91 10.26 0.07
C LYS A 62 12.55 9.39 -1.12
N LEU A 63 12.59 10.01 -2.30
CA LEU A 63 12.55 9.31 -3.57
C LEU A 63 13.95 8.79 -3.92
N MET A 64 14.11 7.48 -3.94
CA MET A 64 15.39 6.82 -4.21
C MET A 64 15.35 6.16 -5.60
N PRO A 65 16.08 6.67 -6.60
CA PRO A 65 16.19 6.02 -7.89
C PRO A 65 17.01 4.73 -7.78
N PHE A 66 16.61 3.70 -8.51
CA PHE A 66 17.33 2.43 -8.57
C PHE A 66 17.14 1.75 -9.93
N LEU A 67 18.07 0.85 -10.25
CA LEU A 67 18.08 0.07 -11.48
C LEU A 67 17.85 -1.40 -11.13
N ILE A 68 16.81 -2.00 -11.69
CA ILE A 68 16.61 -3.44 -11.66
C ILE A 68 17.18 -4.01 -12.95
N ARG A 69 18.14 -4.93 -12.81
CA ARG A 69 18.62 -5.77 -13.93
C ARG A 69 17.64 -6.93 -14.06
N GLU A 70 16.82 -6.95 -15.10
CA GLU A 70 15.90 -8.08 -15.35
C GLU A 70 16.63 -9.21 -16.07
N ASN A 71 17.41 -8.87 -17.11
CA ASN A 71 18.28 -9.83 -17.80
C ASN A 71 19.57 -9.18 -18.34
N ALA A 72 20.25 -9.87 -19.25
CA ALA A 72 21.52 -9.42 -19.83
C ALA A 72 21.38 -8.10 -20.62
N CYS A 73 20.22 -7.86 -21.22
CA CYS A 73 19.98 -6.74 -22.15
C CYS A 73 18.84 -5.81 -21.71
N GLU A 74 18.03 -6.19 -20.72
CA GLU A 74 16.88 -5.43 -20.24
C GLU A 74 17.07 -4.95 -18.80
N ASN A 75 16.79 -3.66 -18.60
CA ASN A 75 16.89 -3.01 -17.32
C ASN A 75 15.70 -2.08 -17.11
N GLN A 76 15.14 -2.08 -15.90
CA GLN A 76 14.10 -1.16 -15.49
C GLN A 76 14.68 -0.08 -14.58
N TRP A 77 14.53 1.18 -14.98
CA TRP A 77 14.74 2.32 -14.09
C TRP A 77 13.46 2.60 -13.30
N SER A 78 13.60 2.67 -11.98
CA SER A 78 12.47 2.93 -11.08
C SER A 78 12.87 3.88 -9.95
N VAL A 79 11.87 4.38 -9.23
CA VAL A 79 12.04 5.26 -8.08
C VAL A 79 11.20 4.73 -6.92
N ALA A 80 11.84 4.42 -5.81
CA ALA A 80 11.17 3.96 -4.60
C ALA A 80 10.91 5.15 -3.65
N HIS A 81 9.75 5.16 -2.98
CA HIS A 81 9.56 6.00 -1.79
C HIS A 81 10.18 5.28 -0.59
N ALA A 82 11.41 5.65 -0.25
CA ALA A 82 12.15 5.07 0.86
C ALA A 82 11.88 5.84 2.15
N THR A 83 11.62 5.13 3.25
CA THR A 83 11.32 5.71 4.57
C THR A 83 12.24 5.13 5.64
N ILE A 84 12.84 5.99 6.46
CA ILE A 84 13.77 5.61 7.54
C ILE A 84 13.08 5.85 8.88
N TRP A 85 12.98 4.79 9.69
CA TRP A 85 12.31 4.80 10.99
C TRP A 85 13.27 4.41 12.10
N LYS A 86 13.25 5.17 13.19
CA LYS A 86 13.99 4.84 14.41
C LYS A 86 13.02 4.30 15.44
N ARG A 87 13.28 3.10 15.96
CA ARG A 87 12.49 2.57 17.08
C ARG A 87 12.71 3.44 18.32
N ARG A 88 11.62 3.84 18.96
CA ARG A 88 11.65 4.53 20.25
C ARG A 88 12.24 3.57 21.29
N GLN A 89 13.07 4.09 22.19
CA GLN A 89 13.54 3.26 23.30
C GLN A 89 12.34 2.93 24.19
N ALA A 90 12.21 1.67 24.60
CA ALA A 90 11.27 1.32 25.65
C ALA A 90 11.66 2.11 26.89
N THR A 91 10.76 2.95 27.39
CA THR A 91 10.92 3.50 28.74
C THR A 91 10.97 2.31 29.70
N PRO A 92 12.01 2.18 30.55
CA PRO A 92 12.10 1.11 31.54
C PRO A 92 10.91 1.10 32.52
#